data_AF-A0A3N5SZ48-F1
#
_entry.id   AF-A0A3N5SZ48-F1
#
_cell.length_a   1.000
_cell.length_b   1.000
_cell.length_c   1.000
_cell.angle_alpha   90.00
_cell.angle_beta   90.00
_cell.angle_gamma   90.00
#
_symmetry.space_group_name_H-M   'P 1'
#
loop_
_entity.id
_entity.type
_entity.pdbx_description
1 polymer ?
#
loop_
_entity_poly.entity_id
_entity_poly.type
_entity_poly.pdbx_seq_one_letter_code
_entity_poly.pdbx_strand_id
1 'polypeptide(L)'
;MSRTLVSGDNLYVINNAGQVLHYNPSAGSTWKTIPTLSPLAGVVWTSTGLWGYGNDGFVYQYINNAWKKDPDAKDVVSLSVSGNGQTLFALNELGQLYSMPVSATGGQKWTAFAVQPPTYSSGVYVVRPGDTLLRIVRYWYGMYLPPETHLRLVDQVARANNITNPDLIQVGQTLKMPQVTL
;
A
#
# COMPACT_ATOMS: atom_id res chain seq x y z
N MET A 1 -6.34 7.43 4.41
CA MET A 1 -6.74 7.72 3.02
C MET A 1 -8.26 7.86 2.97
N SER A 2 -8.81 8.68 2.08
CA SER A 2 -10.24 9.00 2.07
C SER A 2 -11.07 7.79 1.65
N ARG A 3 -11.93 7.32 2.56
CA ARG A 3 -12.87 6.21 2.35
C ARG A 3 -14.16 6.69 1.67
N THR A 4 -14.05 7.81 0.96
CA THR A 4 -15.15 8.54 0.36
C THR A 4 -14.66 9.14 -0.95
N LEU A 5 -15.44 8.98 -2.00
CA LEU A 5 -15.15 9.44 -3.35
C LEU A 5 -16.42 10.05 -3.95
N VAL A 6 -16.29 11.21 -4.58
CA VAL A 6 -17.37 11.88 -5.32
C VAL A 6 -17.02 11.87 -6.81
N SER A 7 -18.00 11.52 -7.65
CA SER A 7 -17.87 11.63 -9.11
C SER A 7 -19.20 12.03 -9.74
N GLY A 8 -19.25 13.26 -10.28
CA GLY A 8 -20.51 13.90 -10.67
C GLY A 8 -21.47 13.92 -9.47
N ASP A 9 -22.69 13.43 -9.69
CA ASP A 9 -23.71 13.28 -8.65
C ASP A 9 -23.48 12.09 -7.72
N ASN A 10 -22.57 11.17 -8.04
CA ASN A 10 -22.40 9.92 -7.31
C ASN A 10 -21.47 10.08 -6.11
N LEU A 11 -21.82 9.43 -5.02
CA LEU A 11 -21.00 9.31 -3.82
C LEU A 11 -20.71 7.84 -3.53
N TYR A 12 -19.43 7.52 -3.34
CA TYR A 12 -18.97 6.18 -2.96
C TYR A 12 -18.33 6.24 -1.57
N VAL A 13 -18.65 5.27 -0.72
CA VAL A 13 -18.09 5.13 0.64
C VAL A 13 -17.63 3.70 0.86
N ILE A 14 -16.50 3.52 1.53
CA ILE A 14 -16.01 2.18 1.92
C ILE A 14 -16.20 1.97 3.41
N ASN A 15 -16.94 0.92 3.79
CA ASN A 15 -17.16 0.55 5.18
C ASN A 15 -15.99 -0.28 5.77
N ASN A 16 -16.01 -0.59 7.07
CA ASN A 16 -14.93 -1.34 7.75
C ASN A 16 -14.73 -2.76 7.24
N ALA A 17 -15.72 -3.34 6.56
CA ALA A 17 -15.60 -4.63 5.91
C ALA A 17 -15.00 -4.53 4.49
N GLY A 18 -14.62 -3.34 4.03
CA GLY A 18 -14.10 -3.10 2.68
C GLY A 18 -15.16 -3.17 1.58
N GLN A 19 -16.44 -3.08 1.93
CA GLN A 19 -17.53 -3.04 0.95
C GLN A 19 -17.71 -1.61 0.43
N VAL A 20 -18.02 -1.49 -0.85
CA VAL A 20 -18.31 -0.21 -1.48
C VAL A 20 -19.81 0.07 -1.42
N LEU A 21 -20.18 1.17 -0.80
CA LEU A 21 -21.52 1.72 -0.78
C LEU A 21 -21.60 2.83 -1.81
N HIS A 22 -22.62 2.80 -2.66
CA HIS A 22 -22.86 3.78 -3.71
C HIS A 22 -24.19 4.49 -3.45
N TYR A 23 -24.14 5.81 -3.42
CA TYR A 23 -25.29 6.69 -3.37
C TYR A 23 -25.39 7.46 -4.69
N ASN A 24 -26.58 7.43 -5.28
CA ASN A 24 -26.91 8.18 -6.48
C ASN A 24 -28.17 9.02 -6.23
N PRO A 25 -28.05 10.34 -6.06
CA PRO A 25 -29.19 11.23 -5.79
C PRO A 25 -30.14 11.30 -6.99
N SER A 26 -29.60 11.24 -8.20
CA SER A 26 -30.37 11.29 -9.45
C SER A 26 -31.13 9.98 -9.74
N ALA A 27 -30.80 8.88 -9.04
CA ALA A 27 -31.49 7.60 -9.10
C ALA A 27 -32.26 7.27 -7.82
N GLY A 28 -32.99 8.25 -7.29
CA GLY A 28 -33.91 8.06 -6.16
C GLY A 28 -33.28 8.13 -4.77
N SER A 29 -32.06 8.67 -4.66
CA SER A 29 -31.38 8.93 -3.37
C SER A 29 -31.27 7.69 -2.46
N THR A 30 -30.97 6.53 -3.03
CA THR A 30 -30.79 5.28 -2.28
C THR A 30 -29.33 4.87 -2.18
N TRP A 31 -28.94 4.31 -1.03
CA TRP A 31 -27.67 3.61 -0.87
C TRP A 31 -27.78 2.18 -1.39
N LYS A 32 -26.78 1.74 -2.16
CA LYS A 32 -26.64 0.36 -2.65
C LYS A 32 -25.25 -0.16 -2.34
N THR A 33 -25.15 -1.43 -1.95
CA THR A 33 -23.87 -2.11 -1.82
C THR A 33 -23.42 -2.64 -3.16
N ILE A 34 -22.21 -2.29 -3.59
CA ILE A 34 -21.53 -2.91 -4.71
C ILE A 34 -20.74 -4.12 -4.15
N PRO A 35 -21.08 -5.36 -4.54
CA PRO A 35 -20.32 -6.53 -4.12
C PRO A 35 -18.85 -6.39 -4.53
N THR A 36 -17.92 -6.77 -3.67
CA THR A 36 -16.49 -6.73 -3.97
C THR A 36 -15.93 -8.15 -4.04
N LEU A 37 -14.91 -8.37 -4.88
CA LEU A 37 -14.19 -9.65 -4.96
C LEU A 37 -13.25 -9.87 -3.77
N SER A 38 -12.82 -8.77 -3.15
CA SER A 38 -11.94 -8.67 -1.99
C SER A 38 -12.34 -7.40 -1.22
N PRO A 39 -12.20 -7.34 0.12
CA PRO A 39 -12.35 -6.09 0.86
C PRO A 39 -11.48 -4.98 0.25
N LEU A 40 -12.09 -3.90 -0.23
CA LEU A 40 -11.38 -2.77 -0.80
C LEU A 40 -10.87 -1.83 0.29
N ALA A 41 -9.63 -1.36 0.12
CA ALA A 41 -8.98 -0.37 0.97
C ALA A 41 -9.28 1.06 0.51
N GLY A 42 -9.46 1.26 -0.79
CA GLY A 42 -9.76 2.56 -1.40
C GLY A 42 -10.34 2.43 -2.81
N VAL A 43 -11.01 3.50 -3.26
CA VAL A 43 -11.59 3.62 -4.59
C VAL A 43 -11.26 4.98 -5.21
N VAL A 44 -11.15 5.02 -6.53
CA VAL A 44 -10.90 6.23 -7.33
C VAL A 44 -11.77 6.23 -8.58
N TRP A 45 -12.07 7.41 -9.10
CA TRP A 45 -12.79 7.56 -10.37
C TRP A 45 -11.85 8.03 -11.47
N THR A 46 -11.85 7.32 -12.60
CA THR A 46 -11.08 7.68 -13.80
C THR A 46 -12.02 8.12 -14.91
N SER A 47 -11.47 8.59 -16.03
CA SER A 47 -12.26 8.90 -17.24
C SER A 47 -12.99 7.68 -17.82
N THR A 48 -12.62 6.46 -17.40
CA THR A 48 -13.19 5.19 -17.87
C THR A 48 -14.04 4.48 -16.83
N GLY A 49 -14.17 5.02 -15.61
CA GLY A 49 -15.08 4.51 -14.58
C GLY A 49 -14.43 4.35 -13.21
N LEU A 50 -15.05 3.51 -12.37
CA LEU A 50 -14.63 3.28 -10.99
C LEU A 50 -13.51 2.24 -10.93
N TRP A 51 -12.47 2.55 -10.16
CA TRP A 51 -11.36 1.66 -9.83
C TRP A 51 -11.20 1.59 -8.33
N GLY A 52 -10.51 0.57 -7.84
CA GLY A 52 -10.19 0.43 -6.43
C GLY A 52 -9.00 -0.48 -6.22
N TYR A 53 -8.48 -0.50 -5.00
CA TYR A 53 -7.44 -1.44 -4.58
C TYR A 53 -7.87 -2.18 -3.33
N GLY A 54 -7.52 -3.46 -3.27
CA GLY A 54 -7.90 -4.39 -2.21
C GLY A 54 -6.92 -4.42 -1.04
N ASN A 55 -7.40 -4.88 0.12
CA ASN A 55 -6.53 -5.25 1.24
C ASN A 55 -5.60 -6.43 0.89
N ASP A 56 -5.86 -7.13 -0.22
CA ASP A 56 -4.98 -8.16 -0.78
C ASP A 56 -3.89 -7.59 -1.71
N GLY A 57 -3.74 -6.27 -1.79
CA GLY A 57 -2.66 -5.60 -2.53
C GLY A 57 -2.89 -5.48 -4.03
N PHE A 58 -4.07 -5.85 -4.54
CA PHE A 58 -4.37 -5.80 -5.97
C PHE A 58 -5.25 -4.62 -6.37
N VAL A 59 -5.12 -4.19 -7.63
CA VAL A 59 -6.03 -3.21 -8.24
C VAL A 59 -7.19 -3.91 -8.95
N TYR A 60 -8.34 -3.26 -8.94
CA TYR A 60 -9.58 -3.72 -9.54
C TYR A 60 -10.25 -2.60 -10.34
N GLN A 61 -10.74 -2.95 -11.52
CA GLN A 61 -11.64 -2.09 -12.31
C GLN A 61 -13.08 -2.55 -12.14
N TYR A 62 -14.00 -1.62 -11.90
CA TYR A 62 -15.43 -1.92 -11.94
C TYR A 62 -15.98 -1.65 -13.35
N ILE A 63 -16.27 -2.72 -14.08
CA ILE A 63 -16.75 -2.67 -15.46
C ILE A 63 -17.84 -3.71 -15.68
N ASN A 64 -18.87 -3.39 -16.47
CA ASN A 64 -20.00 -4.27 -16.75
C ASN A 64 -20.64 -4.85 -15.47
N ASN A 65 -20.83 -3.98 -14.46
CA ASN A 65 -21.38 -4.31 -13.14
C ASN A 65 -20.58 -5.35 -12.33
N ALA A 66 -19.30 -5.57 -12.66
CA ALA A 66 -18.43 -6.50 -11.95
C ALA A 66 -17.03 -5.92 -11.74
N TRP A 67 -16.40 -6.31 -10.63
CA TRP A 67 -14.98 -6.05 -10.44
C TRP A 67 -14.15 -7.01 -11.28
N LYS A 68 -13.14 -6.48 -11.96
CA LYS A 68 -12.11 -7.22 -12.69
C LYS A 68 -10.78 -6.95 -12.02
N LYS A 69 -10.13 -8.01 -11.54
CA LYS A 69 -8.82 -7.94 -10.91
C LYS A 69 -7.75 -7.70 -11.97
N ASP A 70 -6.88 -6.74 -11.73
CA ASP A 70 -5.65 -6.56 -12.50
C ASP A 70 -4.56 -7.45 -11.90
N PRO A 71 -4.09 -8.49 -12.62
CA PRO A 71 -3.10 -9.43 -12.08
C PRO A 71 -1.68 -8.84 -11.98
N ASP A 72 -1.42 -7.73 -12.67
CA ASP A 72 -0.10 -7.12 -12.77
C ASP A 72 0.13 -6.05 -11.68
N ALA A 73 -0.94 -5.47 -11.14
CA ALA A 73 -0.88 -4.56 -10.01
C ALA A 73 -0.84 -5.34 -8.68
N LYS A 74 0.36 -5.53 -8.13
CA LYS A 74 0.58 -6.25 -6.86
C LYS A 74 1.12 -5.33 -5.77
N ASP A 75 0.89 -5.74 -4.53
CA ASP A 75 1.40 -5.09 -3.31
C ASP A 75 1.01 -3.60 -3.22
N VAL A 76 -0.09 -3.19 -3.86
CA VAL A 76 -0.57 -1.80 -3.91
C VAL A 76 -1.20 -1.40 -2.58
N VAL A 77 -0.67 -0.34 -1.98
CA VAL A 77 -1.16 0.24 -0.71
C VAL A 77 -1.92 1.55 -0.89
N SER A 78 -1.78 2.18 -2.06
CA SER A 78 -2.45 3.42 -2.38
C SER A 78 -2.70 3.50 -3.88
N LEU A 79 -3.87 3.99 -4.25
CA LEU A 79 -4.24 4.27 -5.64
C LEU A 79 -4.80 5.69 -5.75
N SER A 80 -4.35 6.42 -6.76
CA SER A 80 -4.73 7.80 -7.07
C SER A 80 -4.91 7.98 -8.57
N VAL A 81 -5.49 9.10 -8.99
CA VAL A 81 -5.77 9.41 -10.39
C VAL A 81 -5.29 10.82 -10.75
N SER A 82 -4.81 11.02 -11.98
CA SER A 82 -4.50 12.35 -12.52
C SER A 82 -5.73 13.25 -12.57
N GLY A 83 -5.52 14.57 -12.55
CA GLY A 83 -6.63 15.54 -12.57
C GLY A 83 -7.53 15.45 -13.81
N ASN A 84 -7.02 14.96 -14.94
CA ASN A 84 -7.79 14.70 -16.16
C ASN A 84 -8.45 13.31 -16.18
N GLY A 85 -8.28 12.50 -15.14
CA GLY A 85 -8.84 11.16 -15.03
C GLY A 85 -8.16 10.09 -15.90
N GLN A 86 -7.11 10.42 -16.66
CA GLN A 86 -6.57 9.53 -17.70
C GLN A 86 -5.42 8.63 -17.24
N THR A 87 -4.86 8.84 -16.04
CA THR A 87 -3.74 8.05 -15.54
C THR A 87 -3.99 7.65 -14.10
N LEU A 88 -3.87 6.36 -13.81
CA LEU A 88 -3.79 5.85 -12.45
C LEU A 88 -2.35 5.91 -11.95
N PHE A 89 -2.19 6.22 -10.67
CA PHE A 89 -0.92 6.15 -9.95
C PHE A 89 -1.10 5.22 -8.76
N ALA A 90 -0.21 4.23 -8.64
CA ALA A 90 -0.20 3.29 -7.54
C ALA A 90 1.11 3.40 -6.76
N LEU A 91 1.03 3.32 -5.44
CA LEU A 91 2.18 3.13 -4.56
C LEU A 91 2.11 1.71 -4.01
N ASN A 92 3.22 0.97 -4.05
CA ASN A 92 3.30 -0.33 -3.41
C ASN A 92 3.85 -0.26 -1.98
N GLU A 93 3.84 -1.41 -1.29
CA GLU A 93 4.33 -1.58 0.08
C GLU A 93 5.80 -1.19 0.28
N LEU A 94 6.61 -1.21 -0.79
CA LEU A 94 8.02 -0.80 -0.79
C LEU A 94 8.21 0.71 -1.05
N GLY A 95 7.12 1.45 -1.24
CA GLY A 95 7.17 2.87 -1.60
C GLY A 95 7.50 3.13 -3.07
N GLN A 96 7.43 2.10 -3.93
CA GLN A 96 7.65 2.25 -5.36
C GLN A 96 6.38 2.77 -6.02
N LEU A 97 6.55 3.77 -6.90
CA LEU A 97 5.48 4.42 -7.63
C LEU A 97 5.32 3.81 -9.02
N TYR A 98 4.09 3.51 -9.42
CA TYR A 98 3.73 3.03 -10.74
C TYR A 98 2.66 3.93 -11.35
N SER A 99 2.63 4.05 -12.67
CA SER A 99 1.50 4.64 -13.40
C SER A 99 0.93 3.68 -14.41
N MET A 100 -0.34 3.86 -14.71
CA MET A 100 -1.00 3.17 -15.80
C MET A 100 -1.95 4.14 -16.52
N PRO A 101 -1.75 4.38 -17.83
CA PRO A 101 -2.75 5.09 -18.60
C PRO A 101 -4.03 4.26 -18.66
N VAL A 102 -5.18 4.92 -18.47
CA VAL A 102 -6.49 4.29 -18.66
C VAL A 102 -7.07 4.69 -20.01
N SER A 103 -7.59 3.71 -20.73
CA SER A 103 -8.24 3.91 -22.03
C SER A 103 -9.46 3.01 -22.14
N ALA A 104 -10.52 3.51 -22.79
CA ALA A 104 -11.70 2.72 -23.10
C ALA A 104 -11.42 1.58 -24.11
N THR A 105 -10.33 1.69 -24.88
CA THR A 105 -9.96 0.74 -25.95
C THR A 105 -8.90 -0.28 -25.53
N GLY A 106 -8.50 -0.32 -24.25
CA GLY A 106 -7.50 -1.25 -23.73
C GLY A 106 -6.05 -0.75 -23.83
N GLY A 107 -5.08 -1.60 -23.50
CA GLY A 107 -3.63 -1.26 -23.50
C GLY A 107 -3.10 -0.71 -22.16
N GLN A 108 -3.79 -1.02 -21.07
CA GLN A 108 -3.47 -0.52 -19.74
C GLN A 108 -2.33 -1.36 -19.15
N LYS A 109 -1.11 -0.83 -19.16
CA LYS A 109 0.07 -1.50 -18.62
C LYS A 109 0.72 -0.62 -17.56
N TRP A 110 1.01 -1.20 -16.41
CA TRP A 110 1.76 -0.53 -15.35
C TRP A 110 3.20 -0.25 -15.79
N THR A 111 3.62 0.98 -15.59
CA THR A 111 4.98 1.46 -15.80
C THR A 111 5.52 1.94 -14.46
N ALA A 112 6.60 1.31 -14.01
CA ALA A 112 7.29 1.72 -12.79
C ALA A 112 8.01 3.05 -13.03
N PHE A 113 7.85 3.99 -12.11
CA PHE A 113 8.78 5.11 -12.01
C PHE A 113 10.01 4.63 -11.25
N ALA A 114 11.19 4.99 -11.74
CA ALA A 114 12.41 4.88 -10.96
C ALA A 114 12.40 5.96 -9.87
N VAL A 115 11.61 5.74 -8.82
CA VAL A 115 11.83 6.43 -7.55
C VAL A 115 13.02 5.76 -6.89
N GLN A 116 13.97 6.56 -6.39
CA GLN A 116 15.10 5.99 -5.68
C GLN A 116 14.55 5.26 -4.44
N PRO A 117 14.80 3.95 -4.31
CA PRO A 117 14.31 3.21 -3.15
C PRO A 117 14.80 3.86 -1.86
N PRO A 118 13.94 3.97 -0.83
CA PRO A 118 14.30 4.65 0.40
C PRO A 118 15.54 3.99 0.97
N THR A 119 16.59 4.79 1.12
CA THR A 119 17.87 4.34 1.66
C THR A 119 17.96 4.81 3.09
N TYR A 120 18.02 3.86 4.00
CA TYR A 120 18.16 4.14 5.42
C TYR A 120 19.63 4.13 5.78
N SER A 121 20.05 5.15 6.53
CA SER A 121 21.45 5.32 6.91
C SER A 121 21.92 4.17 7.80
N SER A 122 23.19 3.82 7.60
CA SER A 122 23.90 3.00 8.57
C SER A 122 24.18 3.79 9.85
N GLY A 123 24.42 3.07 10.93
CA GLY A 123 24.76 3.70 12.19
C GLY A 123 25.01 2.68 13.28
N VAL A 124 24.96 3.19 14.52
CA VAL A 124 25.18 2.39 15.71
C VAL A 124 24.07 2.68 16.70
N TYR A 125 23.53 1.63 17.31
CA TYR A 125 22.52 1.71 18.36
C TYR A 125 23.01 1.01 19.61
N VAL A 126 22.92 1.66 20.77
CA VAL A 126 23.21 1.02 22.07
C VAL A 126 21.90 0.57 22.70
N VAL A 127 21.76 -0.73 22.91
CA VAL A 127 20.55 -1.38 23.43
C VAL A 127 20.19 -0.82 24.81
N ARG A 128 18.93 -0.42 24.99
CA ARG A 128 18.40 0.15 26.23
C ARG A 128 17.50 -0.85 26.96
N PRO A 129 17.25 -0.66 28.26
CA PRO A 129 16.30 -1.50 28.99
C PRO A 129 14.92 -1.53 28.31
N GLY A 130 14.40 -2.74 28.08
CA GLY A 130 13.11 -2.96 27.44
C GLY A 130 13.11 -2.96 25.92
N ASP A 131 14.28 -2.88 25.27
CA ASP A 131 14.39 -3.07 23.83
C ASP A 131 14.28 -4.54 23.42
N THR A 132 13.70 -4.74 22.24
CA THR A 132 13.83 -5.97 21.45
C THR A 132 14.42 -5.61 20.10
N LEU A 133 15.08 -6.56 19.42
CA LEU A 133 15.68 -6.28 18.12
C LEU A 133 14.61 -5.83 17.09
N LEU A 134 13.44 -6.46 17.11
CA LEU A 134 12.28 -6.06 16.30
C LEU A 134 11.87 -4.60 16.57
N ARG A 135 11.81 -4.19 17.83
CA ARG A 135 11.40 -2.83 18.19
C ARG A 135 12.44 -1.80 17.73
N ILE A 136 13.73 -2.09 17.92
CA ILE A 136 14.82 -1.23 17.44
C ILE A 136 14.75 -1.09 15.91
N VAL A 137 14.61 -2.20 15.18
CA VAL A 137 14.49 -2.21 13.72
C VAL A 137 13.30 -1.37 13.24
N ARG A 138 12.13 -1.53 13.87
CA ARG A 138 10.95 -0.71 13.56
C ARG A 138 11.20 0.78 13.75
N TYR A 139 11.83 1.17 14.85
CA TYR A 139 12.11 2.58 15.10
C TYR A 139 13.18 3.14 14.15
N TRP A 140 14.21 2.36 13.83
CA TRP A 140 15.31 2.82 12.99
C TRP A 140 14.92 2.92 11.51
N TYR A 141 14.26 1.89 10.97
CA TYR A 141 13.92 1.79 9.56
C TYR A 141 12.48 2.25 9.25
N GLY A 142 11.70 2.61 10.25
CA GLY A 142 10.35 3.17 10.08
C GLY A 142 9.24 2.24 10.56
N MET A 143 8.36 2.82 11.38
CA MET A 143 7.27 2.11 12.04
C MET A 143 6.16 1.67 11.09
N TYR A 144 6.08 2.26 9.90
CA TYR A 144 5.02 2.04 8.92
C TYR A 144 5.41 1.06 7.80
N LEU A 145 6.61 0.46 7.87
CA LEU A 145 6.96 -0.61 6.94
C LEU A 145 6.11 -1.86 7.20
N PRO A 146 5.91 -2.72 6.18
CA PRO A 146 5.17 -3.96 6.35
C PRO A 146 5.80 -4.88 7.41
N PRO A 147 5.00 -5.67 8.16
CA PRO A 147 5.51 -6.56 9.19
C PRO A 147 6.60 -7.53 8.71
N GLU A 148 6.44 -8.12 7.53
CA GLU A 148 7.41 -9.02 6.89
C GLU A 148 8.69 -8.31 6.50
N THR A 149 8.61 -7.03 6.12
CA THR A 149 9.79 -6.18 5.89
C THR A 149 10.56 -5.96 7.19
N HIS A 150 9.87 -5.75 8.31
CA HIS A 150 10.55 -5.68 9.63
C HIS A 150 11.26 -7.00 9.97
N LEU A 151 10.65 -8.15 9.68
CA LEU A 151 11.28 -9.45 9.95
C LEU A 151 12.54 -9.65 9.10
N ARG A 152 12.48 -9.33 7.80
CA ARG A 152 13.66 -9.36 6.92
C ARG A 152 14.77 -8.41 7.40
N LEU A 153 14.41 -7.24 7.90
CA LEU A 153 15.36 -6.28 8.45
C LEU A 153 15.98 -6.77 9.77
N VAL A 154 15.19 -7.41 10.65
CA VAL A 154 15.70 -8.08 11.85
C VAL A 154 16.78 -9.10 11.49
N ASP A 155 16.54 -9.94 10.49
CA ASP A 155 17.54 -10.91 10.02
C ASP A 155 18.81 -10.24 9.50
N GLN A 156 18.68 -9.14 8.75
CA GLN A 156 19.82 -8.38 8.25
C GLN A 156 20.64 -7.76 9.38
N VAL A 157 20.00 -7.14 10.37
CA VAL A 157 20.68 -6.57 11.53
C VAL A 157 21.31 -7.67 12.38
N ALA A 158 20.63 -8.79 12.61
CA ALA A 158 21.17 -9.92 13.36
C ALA A 158 22.46 -10.46 12.70
N ARG A 159 22.43 -10.68 11.38
CA ARG A 159 23.61 -11.11 10.61
C ARG A 159 24.76 -10.10 10.67
N ALA A 160 24.46 -8.80 10.53
CA ALA A 160 25.47 -7.73 10.62
C ALA A 160 26.17 -7.66 12.00
N ASN A 161 25.51 -8.20 13.03
CA ASN A 161 25.99 -8.22 14.41
C ASN A 161 26.40 -9.61 14.92
N ASN A 162 26.40 -10.63 14.07
CA ASN A 162 26.66 -12.03 14.44
C ASN A 162 25.74 -12.53 15.57
N ILE A 163 24.48 -12.10 15.58
CA ILE A 163 23.47 -12.53 16.54
C ILE A 163 22.78 -13.78 16.01
N THR A 164 22.95 -14.90 16.71
CA THR A 164 22.31 -16.18 16.34
C THR A 164 20.82 -16.21 16.71
N ASN A 165 20.46 -15.62 17.85
CA ASN A 165 19.07 -15.51 18.28
C ASN A 165 18.67 -14.03 18.40
N PRO A 166 17.89 -13.49 17.44
CA PRO A 166 17.38 -12.11 17.44
C PRO A 166 16.64 -11.68 18.72
N ASP A 167 16.06 -12.63 19.45
CA ASP A 167 15.33 -12.37 20.70
C ASP A 167 16.26 -12.19 21.91
N LEU A 168 17.56 -12.49 21.76
CA LEU A 168 18.56 -12.39 22.81
C LEU A 168 19.56 -11.27 22.50
N ILE A 169 19.15 -10.03 22.81
CA ILE A 169 20.03 -8.87 22.85
C ILE A 169 20.23 -8.39 24.30
N GLN A 170 21.39 -7.81 24.60
CA GLN A 170 21.74 -7.39 25.96
C GLN A 170 21.74 -5.87 26.10
N VAL A 171 21.27 -5.36 27.24
CA VAL A 171 21.36 -3.92 27.55
C VAL A 171 22.82 -3.47 27.53
N GLY A 172 23.09 -2.33 26.91
CA GLY A 172 24.43 -1.81 26.70
C GLY A 172 25.16 -2.42 25.49
N GLN A 173 24.61 -3.45 24.85
CA GLN A 173 25.15 -4.00 23.60
C GLN A 173 25.11 -2.94 22.51
N THR A 174 26.22 -2.81 21.79
CA THR A 174 26.35 -1.92 20.64
C THR A 174 26.01 -2.70 19.36
N LEU A 175 24.90 -2.33 18.71
CA LEU A 175 24.43 -2.89 17.45
C LEU A 175 24.86 -2.02 16.28
N LYS A 176 25.46 -2.64 15.26
CA LYS A 176 25.67 -2.07 13.94
C LYS A 176 24.35 -2.11 13.17
N MET A 177 23.87 -0.94 12.79
CA MET A 177 22.70 -0.79 11.92
C MET A 177 23.20 -0.68 10.49
N PRO A 178 22.99 -1.68 9.61
CA PRO A 178 23.43 -1.59 8.22
C PRO A 178 22.63 -0.53 7.45
N GLN A 179 23.27 0.04 6.42
CA GLN A 179 22.54 0.77 5.40
C GLN A 179 21.68 -0.23 4.64
N VAL A 180 20.40 0.08 4.44
CA VAL A 180 19.50 -0.77 3.65
C VAL A 180 18.78 0.10 2.63
N THR A 181 18.50 -0.51 1.49
CA THR A 181 17.75 0.08 0.38
C THR A 181 16.59 -0.87 0.11
N LEU A 182 15.34 -0.39 0.25
CA LEU A 182 14.12 -1.20 0.15
C LEU A 182 13.47 -1.13 -1.22
#